data_AF-A0A7H9BMA4-F1
#
_entry.id   AF-A0A7H9BMA4-F1
#
_cell.length_a   1.000
_cell.length_b   1.000
_cell.length_c   1.000
_cell.angle_alpha   90.00
_cell.angle_beta   90.00
_cell.angle_gamma   90.00
#
_symmetry.space_group_name_H-M   'P 1'
#
loop_
_entity.id
_entity.type
_entity.pdbx_description
1 polymer ?
#
loop_
_entity_poly.entity_id
_entity_poly.type
_entity_poly.pdbx_seq_one_letter_code
_entity_poly.pdbx_strand_id
1 'polypeptide(L)'
;MNKSSLFLATLATTALLSACGGGGGGSSTSITTPAPTMPSITPQPADPISTTPIIPAPVAIPMAAGALRISEISSSGWIEIYNPNTDPVDVSRVKLRTYDNASRIIEFDIPAATILPKGYLVVAKKPTASAVSSQQVVFVGNLSQYPDFWSSGFVELITDTQSIDFVRYGSDSTASKFAAQSPAPWSGSAAPALASASYGNSLVRPASSINSDTNTNADWSTSNFSTPFGANDVPANAVDADNDGIPDSAEIAGGTFAGLDLYGMGARTGQRDIFVEIDYMSSTDVGVKPRPEALKKIVDVFARQGIALHFDAGPNVPEYNLGNAQSVLPFNRCLDLGYPAFGCADVYDLKTKYFDLRRNPIFHYAVMGYESGSSSGAAGLGEVSGNDFNITLGNQGYSVQSVQQKQFLINIQAATIMHELGHNLGLRHGGFEDHNYKPNYISTMNYTYANAGLPLNAAGANAGQRWYLQNGLRGLSICSSALEANACSDSFIIDYSNGVSQDLDEVRLSESNLLGRGTSSGAYIDWNADNRLTATLLSLNIDSPDSSVSLDVLRDYNDWANLVLPFARQYQGSMLRSVNDQRPVHEVHFLNDKQPVAKEWPILRKMP
;
A
#
# COMPACT_ATOMS: atom_id res chain seq x y z
N MET A 1 -3.49 60.26 -20.42
CA MET A 1 -2.81 60.96 -19.31
C MET A 1 -2.17 59.89 -18.44
N ASN A 2 -0.92 59.51 -18.78
CA ASN A 2 0.33 59.79 -18.03
C ASN A 2 0.37 59.10 -16.65
N LYS A 3 1.35 58.25 -16.28
CA LYS A 3 2.63 57.87 -16.91
C LYS A 3 3.12 56.55 -16.29
N SER A 4 3.58 55.65 -17.14
CA SER A 4 4.42 54.47 -16.86
C SER A 4 5.86 54.87 -16.50
N SER A 5 6.62 54.02 -15.82
CA SER A 5 8.07 53.82 -16.03
C SER A 5 8.56 52.54 -15.36
N LEU A 6 8.83 51.53 -16.19
CA LEU A 6 9.68 50.37 -15.97
C LEU A 6 11.14 50.81 -16.18
N PHE A 7 12.14 50.24 -15.49
CA PHE A 7 13.47 50.05 -16.10
C PHE A 7 14.24 48.91 -15.43
N LEU A 8 14.65 47.99 -16.31
CA LEU A 8 15.66 46.95 -16.17
C LEU A 8 16.94 47.49 -16.85
N ALA A 9 18.14 47.25 -16.31
CA ALA A 9 19.32 46.81 -17.07
C ALA A 9 20.66 46.95 -16.31
N THR A 10 21.44 45.90 -16.49
CA THR A 10 22.84 45.56 -16.19
C THR A 10 23.89 46.45 -16.88
N LEU A 11 25.07 46.59 -16.27
CA LEU A 11 26.46 46.51 -16.85
C LEU A 11 27.47 46.83 -15.72
N ALA A 12 28.33 45.91 -15.27
CA ALA A 12 29.65 45.48 -15.80
C ALA A 12 30.87 46.36 -15.42
N THR A 13 31.89 45.66 -14.91
CA THR A 13 33.37 45.90 -14.96
C THR A 13 34.00 47.07 -14.18
N THR A 14 34.93 46.77 -13.25
CA THR A 14 36.40 46.76 -13.50
C THR A 14 37.20 46.40 -12.23
N ALA A 15 38.28 45.65 -12.43
CA ALA A 15 39.29 45.29 -11.44
C ALA A 15 40.40 46.36 -11.36
N LEU A 16 41.09 46.46 -10.22
CA LEU A 16 42.48 46.92 -10.14
C LEU A 16 43.13 46.46 -8.82
N LEU A 17 44.23 45.71 -8.96
CA LEU A 17 45.19 45.38 -7.91
C LEU A 17 45.91 46.64 -7.42
N SER A 18 46.24 46.69 -6.12
CA SER A 18 47.54 47.19 -5.68
C SER A 18 47.94 46.55 -4.35
N ALA A 19 49.16 46.02 -4.32
CA ALA A 19 49.83 45.46 -3.15
C ALA A 19 50.91 46.44 -2.68
N CYS A 20 51.04 46.61 -1.37
CA CYS A 20 52.18 47.03 -0.54
C CYS A 20 51.65 47.00 0.90
N GLY A 21 52.28 46.49 1.98
CA GLY A 21 53.66 46.14 2.27
C GLY A 21 54.00 46.66 3.68
N GLY A 22 54.38 45.77 4.61
CA GLY A 22 54.99 46.08 5.93
C GLY A 22 54.00 46.08 7.12
N GLY A 23 54.27 45.54 8.31
CA GLY A 23 55.46 44.94 8.93
C GLY A 23 55.30 45.00 10.46
N GLY A 24 55.82 44.01 11.20
CA GLY A 24 55.91 43.95 12.68
C GLY A 24 54.80 43.09 13.32
N GLY A 25 55.04 42.07 14.14
CA GLY A 25 56.16 41.80 15.04
C GLY A 25 55.60 41.77 16.48
N GLY A 26 55.23 40.59 16.98
CA GLY A 26 54.70 40.44 18.34
C GLY A 26 54.30 39.01 18.66
N SER A 27 55.19 38.28 19.33
CA SER A 27 54.96 36.95 19.88
C SER A 27 53.94 36.99 21.01
N SER A 28 52.83 36.26 20.86
CA SER A 28 52.04 35.77 21.98
C SER A 28 51.91 34.25 21.84
N THR A 29 52.43 33.54 22.83
CA THR A 29 52.22 32.11 23.02
C THR A 29 50.75 31.87 23.35
N SER A 30 49.95 31.52 22.34
CA SER A 30 48.63 30.94 22.54
C SER A 30 48.75 29.41 22.47
N ILE A 31 48.33 28.76 23.54
CA ILE A 31 48.11 27.31 23.59
C ILE A 31 46.98 27.03 22.61
N THR A 32 47.30 26.40 21.48
CA THR A 32 46.30 25.88 20.54
C THR A 32 45.64 24.66 21.16
N THR A 33 44.47 24.87 21.79
CA THR A 33 43.50 23.79 21.97
C THR A 33 43.18 23.19 20.60
N PRO A 34 43.21 21.85 20.42
CA PRO A 34 42.80 21.25 19.17
C PRO A 34 41.35 21.65 18.90
N ALA A 35 41.09 22.24 17.73
CA ALA A 35 39.73 22.37 17.26
C ALA A 35 39.09 20.98 17.24
N PRO A 36 37.85 20.80 17.74
CA PRO A 36 37.18 19.53 17.62
C PRO A 36 37.08 19.21 16.12
N THR A 37 37.78 18.17 15.68
CA THR A 37 37.57 17.58 14.36
C THR A 37 36.14 17.12 14.31
N MET A 38 35.28 17.89 13.63
CA MET A 38 33.98 17.39 13.22
C MET A 38 34.22 16.13 12.39
N PRO A 39 33.60 14.99 12.73
CA PRO A 39 33.70 13.82 11.87
C PRO A 39 33.16 14.21 10.49
N SER A 40 34.01 14.09 9.48
CA SER A 40 33.59 14.14 8.08
C SER A 40 32.66 12.95 7.86
N ILE A 41 31.35 13.20 7.92
CA ILE A 41 30.34 12.20 7.61
C ILE A 41 30.38 12.05 6.10
N THR A 42 31.04 10.99 5.63
CA THR A 42 30.97 10.62 4.22
C THR A 42 29.51 10.23 3.94
N PRO A 43 28.84 10.79 2.92
CA PRO A 43 27.47 10.39 2.59
C PRO A 43 27.43 8.88 2.40
N GLN A 44 26.53 8.19 3.10
CA GLN A 44 26.34 6.76 2.88
C GLN A 44 25.87 6.58 1.42
N PRO A 45 26.51 5.70 0.63
CA PRO A 45 26.07 5.44 -0.73
C PRO A 45 24.65 4.86 -0.72
N ALA A 46 23.91 5.10 -1.80
CA ALA A 46 22.59 4.51 -1.99
C ALA A 46 22.71 2.98 -2.00
N ASP A 47 21.73 2.29 -1.42
CA ASP A 47 21.67 0.84 -1.46
C ASP A 47 21.57 0.37 -2.93
N PRO A 48 22.27 -0.70 -3.32
CA PRO A 48 22.23 -1.20 -4.69
C PRO A 48 20.82 -1.69 -5.02
N ILE A 49 20.38 -1.41 -6.25
CA ILE A 49 19.11 -1.87 -6.78
C ILE A 49 19.07 -3.40 -6.73
N SER A 50 17.96 -3.96 -6.25
CA SER A 50 17.75 -5.40 -6.21
C SER A 50 17.84 -6.01 -7.60
N THR A 51 18.54 -7.13 -7.72
CA THR A 51 18.70 -7.83 -8.99
C THR A 51 17.40 -8.51 -9.40
N THR A 52 16.99 -8.34 -10.66
CA THR A 52 15.90 -9.14 -11.22
C THR A 52 16.32 -10.62 -11.31
N PRO A 53 15.46 -11.56 -10.90
CA PRO A 53 15.73 -12.99 -11.09
C PRO A 53 16.03 -13.33 -12.56
N ILE A 54 17.08 -14.13 -12.78
CA ILE A 54 17.40 -14.64 -14.13
C ILE A 54 16.45 -15.79 -14.43
N ILE A 55 15.74 -15.71 -15.54
CA ILE A 55 14.84 -16.76 -15.99
C ILE A 55 15.61 -17.69 -16.92
N PRO A 56 15.64 -19.01 -16.61
CA PRO A 56 16.22 -20.00 -17.51
C PRO A 56 15.55 -19.95 -18.89
N ALA A 57 16.32 -20.17 -19.95
CA ALA A 57 15.76 -20.26 -21.29
C ALA A 57 14.71 -21.38 -21.34
N PRO A 58 13.51 -21.12 -21.89
CA PRO A 58 12.49 -22.15 -22.01
C PRO A 58 12.93 -23.23 -22.99
N VAL A 59 12.50 -24.46 -22.72
CA VAL A 59 12.65 -25.59 -23.63
C VAL A 59 11.37 -25.74 -24.43
N ALA A 60 11.50 -25.88 -25.75
CA ALA A 60 10.38 -26.22 -26.60
C ALA A 60 9.98 -27.68 -26.37
N ILE A 61 8.94 -27.90 -25.56
CA ILE A 61 8.34 -29.23 -25.37
C ILE A 61 7.10 -29.39 -26.29
N PRO A 62 6.73 -30.61 -26.69
CA PRO A 62 5.46 -30.84 -27.36
C PRO A 62 4.29 -30.44 -26.45
N MET A 63 3.46 -29.50 -26.89
CA MET A 63 2.24 -29.07 -26.19
C MET A 63 1.12 -30.10 -26.29
N ALA A 64 1.38 -31.34 -25.85
CA ALA A 64 0.44 -32.47 -25.83
C ALA A 64 -0.55 -32.38 -24.66
N ALA A 65 -1.53 -33.29 -24.63
CA ALA A 65 -2.46 -33.42 -23.50
C ALA A 65 -1.69 -33.55 -22.17
N GLY A 66 -2.04 -32.71 -21.20
CA GLY A 66 -1.42 -32.68 -19.87
C GLY A 66 -0.03 -32.04 -19.81
N ALA A 67 0.48 -31.46 -20.91
CA ALA A 67 1.76 -30.75 -20.93
C ALA A 67 1.73 -29.49 -20.04
N LEU A 68 0.57 -28.86 -19.90
CA LEU A 68 0.25 -27.80 -18.95
C LEU A 68 -1.10 -28.13 -18.32
N ARG A 69 -1.40 -27.56 -17.15
CA ARG A 69 -2.68 -27.75 -16.47
C ARG A 69 -3.28 -26.42 -16.07
N ILE A 70 -4.59 -26.29 -16.18
CA ILE A 70 -5.34 -25.21 -15.54
C ILE A 70 -5.42 -25.57 -14.06
N SER A 71 -4.73 -24.81 -13.21
CA SER A 71 -4.67 -25.06 -11.77
C SER A 71 -5.79 -24.37 -11.02
N GLU A 72 -6.14 -23.15 -11.41
CA GLU A 72 -7.11 -22.32 -10.69
C GLU A 72 -7.96 -21.50 -11.67
N ILE A 73 -9.24 -21.33 -11.33
CA ILE A 73 -10.17 -20.37 -11.96
C ILE A 73 -10.72 -19.51 -10.84
N SER A 74 -10.38 -18.22 -10.86
CA SER A 74 -10.77 -17.30 -9.81
C SER A 74 -12.05 -16.55 -10.12
N SER A 75 -12.91 -16.39 -9.10
CA SER A 75 -14.07 -15.50 -9.14
C SER A 75 -13.69 -14.03 -9.39
N SER A 76 -12.41 -13.69 -9.19
CA SER A 76 -11.86 -12.36 -9.45
C SER A 76 -11.61 -12.06 -10.93
N GLY A 77 -11.69 -13.04 -11.84
CA GLY A 77 -11.59 -12.78 -13.29
C GLY A 77 -10.27 -13.20 -13.94
N TRP A 78 -9.61 -14.22 -13.42
CA TRP A 78 -8.36 -14.78 -13.95
C TRP A 78 -8.34 -16.31 -13.84
N ILE A 79 -7.47 -16.95 -14.62
CA ILE A 79 -7.12 -18.37 -14.47
C ILE A 79 -5.63 -18.51 -14.19
N GLU A 80 -5.20 -19.69 -13.79
CA GLU A 80 -3.80 -20.01 -13.61
C GLU A 80 -3.43 -21.27 -14.39
N ILE A 81 -2.23 -21.23 -14.97
CA ILE A 81 -1.61 -22.34 -15.70
C ILE A 81 -0.43 -22.85 -14.87
N TYR A 82 -0.44 -24.14 -14.57
CA TYR A 82 0.65 -24.85 -13.90
C TYR A 82 1.49 -25.66 -14.90
N ASN A 83 2.81 -25.62 -14.72
CA ASN A 83 3.76 -26.42 -15.46
C ASN A 83 4.16 -27.69 -14.67
N PRO A 84 3.62 -28.89 -15.00
CA PRO A 84 3.97 -30.13 -14.32
C PRO A 84 5.36 -30.68 -14.72
N ASN A 85 6.05 -30.09 -15.70
CA ASN A 85 7.30 -30.61 -16.23
C ASN A 85 8.50 -30.26 -15.33
N THR A 86 9.63 -30.92 -15.60
CA THR A 86 10.93 -30.66 -14.97
C THR A 86 11.70 -29.52 -15.64
N ASP A 87 11.24 -29.07 -16.80
CA ASP A 87 11.86 -28.04 -17.63
C ASP A 87 10.97 -26.79 -17.73
N PRO A 88 11.55 -25.59 -17.89
CA PRO A 88 10.76 -24.39 -18.15
C PRO A 88 10.07 -24.48 -19.51
N VAL A 89 8.81 -24.05 -19.56
CA VAL A 89 7.94 -24.19 -20.75
C VAL A 89 7.56 -22.82 -21.31
N ASP A 90 7.73 -22.66 -22.62
CA ASP A 90 7.21 -21.51 -23.37
C ASP A 90 5.73 -21.71 -23.72
N VAL A 91 4.89 -20.72 -23.43
CA VAL A 91 3.45 -20.75 -23.70
C VAL A 91 3.03 -19.92 -24.91
N SER A 92 3.97 -19.37 -25.68
CA SER A 92 3.68 -18.51 -26.84
C SER A 92 2.79 -19.14 -27.93
N ARG A 93 2.67 -20.47 -27.96
CA ARG A 93 1.83 -21.23 -28.91
C ARG A 93 0.52 -21.75 -28.31
N VAL A 94 0.25 -21.39 -27.06
CA VAL A 94 -0.95 -21.78 -26.34
C VAL A 94 -2.00 -20.68 -26.51
N LYS A 95 -3.23 -21.09 -26.78
CA LYS A 95 -4.40 -20.19 -26.78
C LYS A 95 -5.33 -20.59 -25.66
N LEU A 96 -6.00 -19.59 -25.10
CA LEU A 96 -7.09 -19.76 -24.15
C LEU A 96 -8.42 -19.74 -24.91
N ARG A 97 -9.18 -20.83 -24.87
CA ARG A 97 -10.56 -20.88 -25.38
C ARG A 97 -11.53 -20.86 -24.21
N THR A 98 -12.40 -19.85 -24.16
CA THR A 98 -13.39 -19.63 -23.10
C THR A 98 -14.50 -18.69 -23.58
N TYR A 99 -15.45 -18.37 -22.72
CA TYR A 99 -16.41 -17.29 -22.95
C TYR A 99 -15.77 -15.92 -22.81
N ASP A 100 -16.16 -15.00 -23.69
CA ASP A 100 -15.89 -13.58 -23.51
C ASP A 100 -16.96 -12.90 -22.66
N ASN A 101 -16.74 -11.61 -22.38
CA ASN A 101 -17.66 -10.71 -21.67
C ASN A 101 -19.06 -10.55 -22.30
N ALA A 102 -19.29 -11.09 -23.51
CA ALA A 102 -20.58 -11.15 -24.18
C ALA A 102 -21.12 -12.58 -24.29
N SER A 103 -20.56 -13.53 -23.52
CA SER A 103 -20.92 -14.95 -23.53
C SER A 103 -20.72 -15.65 -24.88
N ARG A 104 -19.78 -15.15 -25.71
CA ARG A 104 -19.38 -15.81 -26.96
C ARG A 104 -18.15 -16.66 -26.72
N ILE A 105 -18.05 -17.81 -27.39
CA ILE A 105 -16.84 -18.64 -27.32
C ILE A 105 -15.75 -18.02 -28.20
N ILE A 106 -14.64 -17.65 -27.59
CA ILE A 106 -13.50 -16.97 -28.24
C ILE A 106 -12.20 -17.70 -27.92
N GLU A 107 -11.25 -17.64 -28.84
CA GLU A 107 -9.86 -18.07 -28.66
C GLU A 107 -8.99 -16.83 -28.50
N PHE A 108 -8.34 -16.71 -27.34
CA PHE A 108 -7.44 -15.63 -27.00
C PHE A 108 -5.99 -16.13 -27.10
N ASP A 109 -5.16 -15.39 -27.83
CA ASP A 109 -3.72 -15.65 -27.85
C ASP A 109 -3.12 -15.33 -26.48
N ILE A 110 -2.35 -16.26 -25.92
CA ILE A 110 -1.58 -16.02 -24.69
C ILE A 110 -0.26 -15.38 -25.09
N PRO A 111 0.10 -14.20 -24.54
CA PRO A 111 1.41 -13.58 -24.77
C PRO A 111 2.56 -14.54 -24.44
N ALA A 112 3.68 -14.37 -25.15
CA ALA A 112 4.88 -15.16 -24.88
C ALA A 112 5.34 -14.98 -23.43
N ALA A 113 5.45 -16.09 -22.71
CA ALA A 113 5.90 -16.16 -21.33
C ALA A 113 6.55 -17.53 -21.07
N THR A 114 7.36 -17.61 -20.02
CA THR A 114 8.02 -18.86 -19.61
C THR A 114 7.51 -19.26 -18.23
N ILE A 115 6.93 -20.46 -18.13
CA ILE A 115 6.55 -21.03 -16.85
C ILE A 115 7.68 -21.93 -16.36
N LEU A 116 8.25 -21.62 -15.19
CA LEU A 116 9.31 -22.42 -14.57
C LEU A 116 8.85 -23.86 -14.28
N PRO A 117 9.77 -24.83 -14.11
CA PRO A 117 9.43 -26.17 -13.65
C PRO A 117 8.62 -26.10 -12.35
N LYS A 118 7.48 -26.79 -12.29
CA LYS A 118 6.55 -26.73 -11.15
C LYS A 118 6.06 -25.32 -10.80
N GLY A 119 6.23 -24.38 -11.73
CA GLY A 119 5.80 -22.99 -11.61
C GLY A 119 4.39 -22.77 -12.14
N TYR A 120 3.94 -21.55 -11.95
CA TYR A 120 2.59 -21.10 -12.25
C TYR A 120 2.65 -19.86 -13.15
N LEU A 121 1.56 -19.58 -13.85
CA LEU A 121 1.37 -18.35 -14.61
C LEU A 121 -0.09 -17.96 -14.56
N VAL A 122 -0.36 -16.75 -14.08
CA VAL A 122 -1.70 -16.20 -14.09
C VAL A 122 -2.02 -15.68 -15.51
N VAL A 123 -3.23 -15.95 -15.99
CA VAL A 123 -3.75 -15.40 -17.24
C VAL A 123 -5.00 -14.61 -16.89
N ALA A 124 -4.93 -13.30 -17.09
CA ALA A 124 -5.98 -12.37 -16.73
C ALA A 124 -6.44 -11.56 -17.94
N LYS A 125 -7.65 -11.00 -17.87
CA LYS A 125 -8.07 -10.02 -18.86
C LYS A 125 -7.20 -8.78 -18.80
N LYS A 126 -6.97 -8.14 -19.95
CA LYS A 126 -6.21 -6.90 -20.01
C LYS A 126 -6.97 -5.75 -19.31
N PRO A 127 -6.47 -5.23 -18.17
CA PRO A 127 -7.23 -4.25 -17.38
C PRO A 127 -7.25 -2.88 -18.06
N THR A 128 -6.18 -2.48 -18.75
CA THR A 128 -6.18 -1.36 -19.71
C THR A 128 -5.25 -1.53 -20.89
N ALA A 129 -5.36 -0.60 -21.84
CA ALA A 129 -4.49 -0.48 -22.99
C ALA A 129 -2.98 -0.50 -22.65
N SER A 130 -2.56 0.15 -21.56
CA SER A 130 -1.15 0.28 -21.15
C SER A 130 -0.63 -0.87 -20.30
N ALA A 131 -1.49 -1.75 -19.80
CA ALA A 131 -1.07 -2.87 -18.96
C ALA A 131 -0.05 -3.77 -19.68
N VAL A 132 1.07 -4.04 -18.99
CA VAL A 132 2.19 -4.83 -19.49
C VAL A 132 2.25 -6.16 -18.76
N SER A 133 2.35 -7.25 -19.50
CA SER A 133 2.55 -8.59 -18.93
C SER A 133 3.87 -8.69 -18.18
N SER A 134 3.90 -9.47 -17.11
CA SER A 134 5.10 -9.83 -16.37
C SER A 134 5.37 -11.33 -16.49
N GLN A 135 6.31 -11.83 -15.69
CA GLN A 135 6.60 -13.26 -15.62
C GLN A 135 5.62 -14.02 -14.74
N GLN A 136 4.83 -13.30 -13.94
CA GLN A 136 3.85 -13.88 -13.02
C GLN A 136 2.45 -13.87 -13.61
N VAL A 137 2.15 -12.93 -14.51
CA VAL A 137 0.86 -12.84 -15.20
C VAL A 137 0.99 -12.30 -16.61
N VAL A 138 0.14 -12.81 -17.48
CA VAL A 138 -0.04 -12.33 -18.84
C VAL A 138 -1.46 -11.85 -19.07
N PHE A 139 -1.58 -10.78 -19.85
CA PHE A 139 -2.88 -10.20 -20.20
C PHE A 139 -3.35 -10.65 -21.58
N VAL A 140 -4.60 -11.13 -21.64
CA VAL A 140 -5.25 -11.58 -22.87
C VAL A 140 -6.47 -10.72 -23.22
N GLY A 141 -6.81 -10.71 -24.51
CA GLY A 141 -7.91 -9.90 -25.03
C GLY A 141 -7.61 -8.40 -25.04
N ASN A 142 -8.66 -7.60 -25.05
CA ASN A 142 -8.61 -6.14 -25.04
C ASN A 142 -9.80 -5.57 -24.25
N LEU A 143 -9.86 -4.23 -24.14
CA LEU A 143 -10.90 -3.53 -23.37
C LEU A 143 -12.34 -3.80 -23.84
N SER A 144 -12.54 -4.19 -25.10
CA SER A 144 -13.86 -4.45 -25.68
C SER A 144 -14.23 -5.94 -25.70
N GLN A 145 -13.23 -6.82 -25.74
CA GLN A 145 -13.39 -8.26 -25.80
C GLN A 145 -12.32 -8.95 -24.96
N TYR A 146 -12.74 -9.56 -23.85
CA TYR A 146 -11.88 -10.19 -22.87
C TYR A 146 -12.53 -11.45 -22.29
N PRO A 147 -11.75 -12.41 -21.75
CA PRO A 147 -12.32 -13.60 -21.11
C PRO A 147 -13.10 -13.21 -19.85
N ASP A 148 -14.23 -13.90 -19.63
CA ASP A 148 -15.05 -13.72 -18.44
C ASP A 148 -15.42 -15.08 -17.84
N PHE A 149 -15.44 -15.16 -16.50
CA PHE A 149 -15.59 -16.41 -15.76
C PHE A 149 -16.79 -16.29 -14.83
N TRP A 150 -17.95 -16.74 -15.32
CA TRP A 150 -19.20 -16.76 -14.58
C TRP A 150 -19.25 -17.91 -13.57
N SER A 151 -20.37 -18.09 -12.88
CA SER A 151 -20.56 -19.24 -11.98
C SER A 151 -20.56 -20.59 -12.71
N SER A 152 -20.85 -20.60 -14.01
CA SER A 152 -20.77 -21.76 -14.90
C SER A 152 -20.05 -21.37 -16.18
N GLY A 153 -19.23 -22.28 -16.70
CA GLY A 153 -18.47 -22.04 -17.92
C GLY A 153 -17.49 -23.17 -18.21
N PHE A 154 -16.55 -22.90 -19.10
CA PHE A 154 -15.44 -23.81 -19.38
C PHE A 154 -14.17 -23.01 -19.66
N VAL A 155 -13.02 -23.64 -19.47
CA VAL A 155 -11.70 -23.12 -19.79
C VAL A 155 -10.95 -24.21 -20.52
N GLU A 156 -10.38 -23.89 -21.67
CA GLU A 156 -9.63 -24.84 -22.49
C GLU A 156 -8.32 -24.21 -22.95
N LEU A 157 -7.20 -24.88 -22.65
CA LEU A 157 -5.90 -24.55 -23.23
C LEU A 157 -5.75 -25.36 -24.51
N ILE A 158 -5.48 -24.70 -25.63
CA ILE A 158 -5.35 -25.35 -26.94
C ILE A 158 -4.10 -24.93 -27.69
N THR A 159 -3.68 -25.78 -28.60
CA THR A 159 -2.90 -25.38 -29.78
C THR A 159 -3.82 -25.34 -31.01
N ASP A 160 -3.24 -25.11 -32.19
CA ASP A 160 -4.00 -25.21 -33.44
C ASP A 160 -4.46 -26.65 -33.76
N THR A 161 -3.89 -27.67 -33.12
CA THR A 161 -4.12 -29.08 -33.48
C THR A 161 -4.68 -29.96 -32.36
N GLN A 162 -4.63 -29.51 -31.10
CA GLN A 162 -5.07 -30.33 -29.96
C GLN A 162 -5.43 -29.51 -28.72
N SER A 163 -6.17 -30.14 -27.81
CA SER A 163 -6.39 -29.65 -26.45
C SER A 163 -5.23 -30.08 -25.55
N ILE A 164 -4.75 -29.15 -24.74
CA ILE A 164 -3.70 -29.36 -23.74
C ILE A 164 -4.34 -29.73 -22.41
N ASP A 165 -5.31 -28.93 -21.96
CA ASP A 165 -6.12 -29.17 -20.77
C ASP A 165 -7.51 -28.54 -20.97
N PHE A 166 -8.52 -29.10 -20.32
CA PHE A 166 -9.90 -28.65 -20.39
C PHE A 166 -10.58 -28.83 -19.05
N VAL A 167 -11.38 -27.85 -18.66
CA VAL A 167 -12.33 -27.97 -17.55
C VAL A 167 -13.65 -27.33 -17.95
N ARG A 168 -14.75 -27.99 -17.63
CA ARG A 168 -16.09 -27.39 -17.61
C ARG A 168 -16.64 -27.46 -16.19
N TYR A 169 -17.40 -26.44 -15.79
CA TYR A 169 -17.85 -26.28 -14.42
C TYR A 169 -19.26 -25.70 -14.34
N GLY A 170 -19.91 -25.93 -13.19
CA GLY A 170 -21.28 -25.53 -12.94
C GLY A 170 -22.26 -26.28 -13.85
N SER A 171 -23.17 -25.55 -14.50
CA SER A 171 -24.16 -26.12 -15.41
C SER A 171 -23.74 -26.09 -16.89
N ASP A 172 -22.48 -25.75 -17.19
CA ASP A 172 -22.01 -25.67 -18.56
C ASP A 172 -21.91 -27.05 -19.23
N SER A 173 -22.26 -27.13 -20.51
CA SER A 173 -22.27 -28.37 -21.30
C SER A 173 -21.38 -28.29 -22.54
N THR A 174 -20.59 -27.23 -22.68
CA THR A 174 -19.69 -27.04 -23.82
C THR A 174 -18.66 -28.16 -23.84
N ALA A 175 -18.47 -28.74 -25.01
CA ALA A 175 -17.42 -29.72 -25.25
C ALA A 175 -16.09 -29.03 -25.61
N SER A 176 -14.98 -29.71 -25.33
CA SER A 176 -13.66 -29.34 -25.86
C SER A 176 -13.73 -29.23 -27.38
N LYS A 177 -12.97 -28.27 -27.95
CA LYS A 177 -12.80 -28.13 -29.40
C LYS A 177 -12.27 -29.42 -30.04
N PHE A 178 -11.46 -30.18 -29.28
CA PHE A 178 -10.84 -31.43 -29.70
C PHE A 178 -11.41 -32.63 -28.93
N ALA A 179 -12.73 -32.69 -28.74
CA ALA A 179 -13.39 -33.75 -27.96
C ALA A 179 -13.11 -35.19 -28.42
N ALA A 180 -12.72 -35.40 -29.68
CA ALA A 180 -12.37 -36.71 -30.23
C ALA A 180 -10.89 -37.12 -30.00
N GLN A 181 -10.09 -36.26 -29.35
CA GLN A 181 -8.69 -36.54 -29.03
C GLN A 181 -8.56 -37.72 -28.05
N SER A 182 -7.42 -38.41 -28.10
CA SER A 182 -7.08 -39.49 -27.16
C SER A 182 -5.78 -39.15 -26.41
N PRO A 183 -5.79 -39.12 -25.06
CA PRO A 183 -6.96 -39.30 -24.19
C PRO A 183 -7.99 -38.17 -24.37
N ALA A 184 -9.24 -38.44 -24.01
CA ALA A 184 -10.32 -37.45 -24.09
C ALA A 184 -9.99 -36.26 -23.16
N PRO A 185 -10.14 -35.00 -23.62
CA PRO A 185 -9.83 -33.83 -22.79
C PRO A 185 -10.71 -33.71 -21.54
N TRP A 186 -11.90 -34.34 -21.52
CA TRP A 186 -12.76 -34.38 -20.34
C TRP A 186 -13.75 -35.54 -20.40
N SER A 187 -14.05 -36.12 -19.24
CA SER A 187 -15.10 -37.13 -19.09
C SER A 187 -15.97 -36.90 -17.85
N GLY A 188 -17.19 -37.44 -17.85
CA GLY A 188 -18.11 -37.33 -16.71
C GLY A 188 -18.85 -36.00 -16.60
N SER A 189 -19.32 -35.65 -15.41
CA SER A 189 -20.04 -34.39 -15.13
C SER A 189 -19.09 -33.18 -15.11
N ALA A 190 -19.67 -31.98 -15.09
CA ALA A 190 -18.91 -30.76 -14.86
C ALA A 190 -18.37 -30.69 -13.42
N ALA A 191 -17.27 -29.95 -13.25
CA ALA A 191 -16.74 -29.56 -11.94
C ALA A 191 -17.75 -28.69 -11.17
N PRO A 192 -17.60 -28.54 -9.84
CA PRO A 192 -18.42 -27.63 -9.05
C PRO A 192 -18.50 -26.22 -9.66
N ALA A 193 -19.62 -25.53 -9.47
CA ALA A 193 -19.78 -24.15 -9.92
C ALA A 193 -18.75 -23.23 -9.26
N LEU A 194 -18.28 -22.22 -9.99
CA LEU A 194 -17.43 -21.17 -9.42
C LEU A 194 -18.28 -20.34 -8.44
N ALA A 195 -17.86 -20.28 -7.19
CA ALA A 195 -18.57 -19.54 -6.16
C ALA A 195 -18.49 -18.02 -6.44
N SER A 196 -19.63 -17.39 -6.70
CA SER A 196 -19.71 -15.97 -7.07
C SER A 196 -20.34 -15.07 -5.99
N ALA A 197 -20.67 -15.64 -4.83
CA ALA A 197 -21.37 -14.92 -3.75
C ALA A 197 -20.43 -14.14 -2.81
N SER A 198 -19.12 -14.40 -2.88
CA SER A 198 -18.09 -13.71 -2.09
C SER A 198 -16.82 -13.54 -2.92
N TYR A 199 -16.00 -12.58 -2.53
CA TYR A 199 -14.74 -12.28 -3.19
C TYR A 199 -13.61 -13.18 -2.68
N GLY A 200 -12.58 -13.38 -3.52
CA GLY A 200 -11.43 -14.24 -3.19
C GLY A 200 -11.71 -15.74 -3.33
N ASN A 201 -12.87 -16.14 -3.86
CA ASN A 201 -13.18 -17.55 -4.11
C ASN A 201 -12.57 -18.05 -5.42
N SER A 202 -12.30 -19.35 -5.47
CA SER A 202 -11.77 -19.99 -6.66
C SER A 202 -12.27 -21.43 -6.82
N LEU A 203 -12.22 -21.92 -8.05
CA LEU A 203 -12.29 -23.34 -8.36
C LEU A 203 -10.84 -23.80 -8.62
N VAL A 204 -10.37 -24.79 -7.85
CA VAL A 204 -8.96 -25.19 -7.83
C VAL A 204 -8.79 -26.67 -8.09
N ARG A 205 -7.67 -27.04 -8.74
CA ARG A 205 -7.07 -28.37 -8.62
C ARG A 205 -6.14 -28.35 -7.40
N PRO A 206 -6.43 -29.11 -6.33
CA PRO A 206 -5.62 -29.08 -5.11
C PRO A 206 -4.17 -29.47 -5.38
N ALA A 207 -3.22 -28.78 -4.74
CA ALA A 207 -1.78 -29.04 -4.91
C ALA A 207 -1.39 -30.49 -4.58
N SER A 208 -2.07 -31.12 -3.61
CA SER A 208 -1.86 -32.52 -3.22
C SER A 208 -2.17 -33.53 -4.32
N SER A 209 -3.06 -33.19 -5.25
CA SER A 209 -3.52 -34.08 -6.33
C SER A 209 -3.28 -33.50 -7.71
N ILE A 210 -2.65 -32.33 -7.84
CA ILE A 210 -2.47 -31.63 -9.12
C ILE A 210 -1.67 -32.45 -10.14
N ASN A 211 -0.91 -33.46 -9.71
CA ASN A 211 -0.18 -34.37 -10.61
C ASN A 211 -1.00 -35.61 -11.03
N SER A 212 -2.10 -35.93 -10.34
CA SER A 212 -2.98 -37.08 -10.59
C SER A 212 -4.27 -36.67 -11.29
N ASP A 213 -4.14 -36.02 -12.45
CA ASP A 213 -5.27 -35.50 -13.23
C ASP A 213 -5.98 -36.62 -13.98
N THR A 214 -7.28 -36.75 -13.74
CA THR A 214 -8.15 -37.76 -14.36
C THR A 214 -9.00 -37.20 -15.50
N ASN A 215 -8.89 -35.90 -15.79
CA ASN A 215 -9.76 -35.14 -16.70
C ASN A 215 -11.25 -35.29 -16.32
N THR A 216 -11.55 -35.21 -15.02
CA THR A 216 -12.93 -35.28 -14.50
C THR A 216 -13.18 -34.24 -13.42
N ASN A 217 -14.44 -34.12 -13.00
CA ASN A 217 -14.81 -33.25 -11.89
C ASN A 217 -14.16 -33.64 -10.54
N ALA A 218 -13.66 -34.88 -10.40
CA ALA A 218 -13.03 -35.34 -9.17
C ALA A 218 -11.68 -34.64 -8.89
N ASP A 219 -11.09 -34.02 -9.92
CA ASP A 219 -9.82 -33.31 -9.78
C ASP A 219 -9.99 -31.88 -9.22
N TRP A 220 -11.23 -31.42 -9.06
CA TRP A 220 -11.56 -30.02 -8.76
C TRP A 220 -12.35 -29.85 -7.47
N SER A 221 -12.06 -28.77 -6.75
CA SER A 221 -12.76 -28.38 -5.52
C SER A 221 -12.94 -26.88 -5.46
N THR A 222 -13.95 -26.41 -4.74
CA THR A 222 -14.12 -24.99 -4.42
C THR A 222 -13.17 -24.61 -3.29
N SER A 223 -12.54 -23.44 -3.40
CA SER A 223 -11.76 -22.81 -2.35
C SER A 223 -12.33 -21.43 -2.04
N ASN A 224 -12.35 -21.07 -0.75
CA ASN A 224 -12.73 -19.75 -0.29
C ASN A 224 -11.58 -18.73 -0.34
N PHE A 225 -10.39 -19.21 -0.70
CA PHE A 225 -9.15 -18.44 -0.77
C PHE A 225 -8.48 -18.71 -2.11
N SER A 226 -8.12 -17.63 -2.81
CA SER A 226 -7.38 -17.70 -4.05
C SER A 226 -5.88 -17.73 -3.78
N THR A 227 -5.15 -18.50 -4.56
CA THR A 227 -3.71 -18.74 -4.37
C THR A 227 -2.93 -18.38 -5.64
N PRO A 228 -2.99 -17.10 -6.08
CA PRO A 228 -2.43 -16.71 -7.36
C PRO A 228 -0.92 -16.90 -7.40
N PHE A 229 -0.42 -17.35 -8.55
CA PHE A 229 0.99 -17.61 -8.84
C PHE A 229 1.64 -18.63 -7.89
N GLY A 230 0.85 -19.52 -7.28
CA GLY A 230 1.32 -20.43 -6.25
C GLY A 230 0.54 -21.73 -6.16
N ALA A 231 0.93 -22.56 -5.20
CA ALA A 231 0.27 -23.84 -5.01
C ALA A 231 -1.12 -23.67 -4.39
N ASN A 232 -2.13 -24.37 -4.93
CA ASN A 232 -3.47 -24.50 -4.33
C ASN A 232 -3.43 -25.39 -3.08
N ASP A 233 -2.81 -24.93 -2.01
CA ASP A 233 -2.50 -25.67 -0.78
C ASP A 233 -3.43 -25.36 0.39
N VAL A 234 -4.35 -24.41 0.22
CA VAL A 234 -5.42 -24.12 1.18
C VAL A 234 -6.51 -25.19 1.09
N PRO A 235 -6.90 -25.85 2.20
CA PRO A 235 -7.99 -26.81 2.22
C PRO A 235 -9.34 -26.19 1.80
N ALA A 236 -10.16 -26.96 1.08
CA ALA A 236 -11.47 -26.50 0.60
C ALA A 236 -12.43 -26.01 1.71
N ASN A 237 -12.26 -26.51 2.93
CA ASN A 237 -13.04 -26.15 4.11
C ASN A 237 -12.26 -25.28 5.11
N ALA A 238 -11.21 -24.59 4.65
CA ALA A 238 -10.46 -23.66 5.47
C ALA A 238 -11.37 -22.56 6.04
N VAL A 239 -11.09 -22.21 7.29
CA VAL A 239 -11.76 -21.16 8.06
C VAL A 239 -10.72 -20.10 8.37
N ASP A 240 -11.17 -18.86 8.53
CA ASP A 240 -10.43 -17.71 9.05
C ASP A 240 -11.23 -17.25 10.28
N ALA A 241 -10.79 -17.65 11.47
CA ALA A 241 -11.57 -17.53 12.70
C ALA A 241 -11.47 -16.15 13.36
N ASP A 242 -10.35 -15.46 13.20
CA ASP A 242 -10.09 -14.10 13.70
C ASP A 242 -10.39 -13.00 12.68
N ASN A 243 -10.76 -13.38 11.45
CA ASN A 243 -11.24 -12.51 10.36
C ASN A 243 -10.18 -11.51 9.89
N ASP A 244 -8.94 -11.96 9.74
CA ASP A 244 -7.86 -11.14 9.22
C ASP A 244 -7.58 -11.36 7.71
N GLY A 245 -8.23 -12.36 7.10
CA GLY A 245 -8.11 -12.70 5.69
C GLY A 245 -7.18 -13.87 5.41
N ILE A 246 -6.53 -14.44 6.43
CA ILE A 246 -5.63 -15.59 6.35
C ILE A 246 -6.37 -16.82 6.86
N PRO A 247 -6.35 -17.95 6.13
CA PRO A 247 -6.96 -19.17 6.64
C PRO A 247 -6.13 -19.75 7.80
N ASP A 248 -6.78 -20.20 8.88
CA ASP A 248 -6.16 -20.85 10.04
C ASP A 248 -5.18 -21.97 9.66
N SER A 249 -5.45 -22.66 8.53
CA SER A 249 -4.59 -23.72 8.00
C SER A 249 -3.22 -23.24 7.53
N ALA A 250 -3.07 -21.95 7.20
CA ALA A 250 -1.81 -21.33 6.80
C ALA A 250 -1.06 -20.68 8.00
N GLU A 251 -1.74 -20.54 9.14
CA GLU A 251 -1.21 -19.93 10.36
C GLU A 251 -0.69 -20.94 11.38
N ILE A 252 -0.43 -22.17 10.94
CA ILE A 252 0.12 -23.25 11.76
C ILE A 252 1.44 -23.74 11.18
N ALA A 253 2.28 -24.33 12.02
CA ALA A 253 3.56 -24.89 11.59
C ALA A 253 3.37 -25.94 10.48
N GLY A 254 4.01 -25.70 9.32
CA GLY A 254 3.91 -26.56 8.13
C GLY A 254 2.70 -26.30 7.25
N GLY A 255 1.81 -25.39 7.64
CA GLY A 255 0.79 -24.80 6.78
C GLY A 255 1.40 -23.79 5.80
N THR A 256 0.78 -23.65 4.63
CA THR A 256 1.20 -22.69 3.61
C THR A 256 -0.01 -22.04 2.93
N PHE A 257 0.22 -20.86 2.35
CA PHE A 257 -0.73 -20.16 1.49
C PHE A 257 -0.05 -19.83 0.17
N ALA A 258 -0.50 -20.42 -0.95
CA ALA A 258 0.16 -20.25 -2.24
C ALA A 258 1.66 -20.67 -2.19
N GLY A 259 2.02 -21.58 -1.27
CA GLY A 259 3.40 -21.97 -0.96
C GLY A 259 4.19 -21.00 -0.07
N LEU A 260 3.58 -19.93 0.45
CA LEU A 260 4.19 -19.03 1.44
C LEU A 260 4.05 -19.61 2.87
N ASP A 261 5.12 -19.55 3.65
CA ASP A 261 5.15 -19.95 5.06
C ASP A 261 4.78 -18.75 5.95
N LEU A 262 3.48 -18.41 6.00
CA LEU A 262 2.98 -17.28 6.79
C LEU A 262 3.21 -17.49 8.30
N TYR A 263 3.11 -18.73 8.77
CA TYR A 263 3.47 -19.08 10.15
C TYR A 263 4.93 -18.73 10.47
N GLY A 264 5.85 -19.08 9.57
CA GLY A 264 7.26 -18.70 9.66
C GLY A 264 7.49 -17.19 9.62
N MET A 265 6.61 -16.45 8.93
CA MET A 265 6.61 -14.98 8.89
C MET A 265 6.00 -14.33 10.14
N GLY A 266 5.24 -15.08 10.95
CA GLY A 266 4.72 -14.60 12.23
C GLY A 266 3.24 -14.86 12.48
N ALA A 267 2.47 -15.30 11.47
CA ALA A 267 1.02 -15.45 11.57
C ALA A 267 0.60 -16.51 12.59
N ARG A 268 -0.50 -16.31 13.33
CA ARG A 268 -0.95 -17.25 14.37
C ARG A 268 -2.47 -17.30 14.46
N THR A 269 -3.02 -18.52 14.42
CA THR A 269 -4.45 -18.76 14.66
C THR A 269 -5.00 -18.04 15.89
N GLY A 270 -6.06 -17.25 15.71
CA GLY A 270 -6.74 -16.53 16.79
C GLY A 270 -6.06 -15.22 17.18
N GLN A 271 -5.08 -14.77 16.41
CA GLN A 271 -4.40 -13.49 16.50
C GLN A 271 -4.53 -12.80 15.16
N ARG A 272 -5.34 -11.74 15.09
CA ARG A 272 -5.44 -10.91 13.88
C ARG A 272 -4.06 -10.44 13.44
N ASP A 273 -3.70 -10.75 12.20
CA ASP A 273 -2.44 -10.41 11.58
C ASP A 273 -2.62 -9.43 10.42
N ILE A 274 -1.66 -8.53 10.24
CA ILE A 274 -1.58 -7.64 9.07
C ILE A 274 -0.17 -7.74 8.52
N PHE A 275 -0.06 -7.96 7.22
CA PHE A 275 1.23 -8.00 6.52
C PHE A 275 1.40 -6.77 5.63
N VAL A 276 2.58 -6.16 5.69
CA VAL A 276 2.94 -5.00 4.86
C VAL A 276 4.30 -5.22 4.23
N GLU A 277 4.37 -5.18 2.90
CA GLU A 277 5.63 -5.16 2.16
C GLU A 277 5.98 -3.73 1.81
N ILE A 278 7.19 -3.28 2.17
CA ILE A 278 7.69 -1.94 1.94
C ILE A 278 8.93 -2.00 1.04
N ASP A 279 8.75 -1.67 -0.22
CA ASP A 279 9.83 -1.42 -1.14
C ASP A 279 10.26 0.05 -1.07
N TYR A 280 11.52 0.35 -1.42
CA TYR A 280 12.00 1.73 -1.44
C TYR A 280 12.95 2.01 -2.59
N MET A 281 12.94 3.25 -3.08
CA MET A 281 13.84 3.68 -4.15
C MET A 281 15.27 3.82 -3.65
N SER A 282 16.23 3.33 -4.46
CA SER A 282 17.66 3.54 -4.22
C SER A 282 17.98 5.04 -4.14
N SER A 283 18.35 5.52 -2.96
CA SER A 283 18.63 6.94 -2.69
C SER A 283 19.63 7.09 -1.54
N THR A 284 20.28 8.25 -1.49
CA THR A 284 21.13 8.67 -0.34
C THR A 284 20.35 9.53 0.67
N ASP A 285 19.11 9.91 0.33
CA ASP A 285 18.26 10.70 1.22
C ASP A 285 17.68 9.81 2.33
N VAL A 286 17.87 10.24 3.57
CA VAL A 286 17.48 9.50 4.78
C VAL A 286 15.97 9.37 4.95
N GLY A 287 15.16 10.18 4.26
CA GLY A 287 13.70 10.09 4.26
C GLY A 287 13.14 8.95 3.41
N VAL A 288 13.91 8.42 2.45
CA VAL A 288 13.44 7.39 1.50
C VAL A 288 13.55 5.99 2.06
N LYS A 289 14.65 5.66 2.77
CA LYS A 289 14.85 4.32 3.33
C LYS A 289 13.95 4.13 4.58
N PRO A 290 13.20 3.00 4.68
CA PRO A 290 12.45 2.67 5.88
C PRO A 290 13.38 2.56 7.10
N ARG A 291 12.99 3.18 8.21
CA ARG A 291 13.70 3.11 9.48
C ARG A 291 13.10 2.00 10.35
N PRO A 292 13.92 1.07 10.86
CA PRO A 292 13.41 0.02 11.76
C PRO A 292 12.78 0.63 13.03
N GLU A 293 13.27 1.78 13.50
CA GLU A 293 12.69 2.46 14.66
C GLU A 293 11.27 3.00 14.39
N ALA A 294 10.99 3.43 13.16
CA ALA A 294 9.67 3.92 12.75
C ALA A 294 8.68 2.74 12.64
N LEU A 295 9.08 1.67 11.95
CA LEU A 295 8.28 0.46 11.80
C LEU A 295 7.94 -0.15 13.17
N LYS A 296 8.92 -0.23 14.08
CA LYS A 296 8.70 -0.71 15.45
C LYS A 296 7.63 0.08 16.19
N LYS A 297 7.62 1.40 16.03
CA LYS A 297 6.65 2.27 16.69
C LYS A 297 5.21 1.92 16.29
N ILE A 298 5.02 1.58 15.02
CA ILE A 298 3.70 1.19 14.48
C ILE A 298 3.34 -0.22 14.97
N VAL A 299 4.28 -1.17 14.93
CA VAL A 299 4.08 -2.53 15.47
C VAL A 299 3.63 -2.48 16.94
N ASP A 300 4.27 -1.65 17.76
CA ASP A 300 3.92 -1.51 19.18
C ASP A 300 2.51 -0.88 19.37
N VAL A 301 2.03 -0.07 18.43
CA VAL A 301 0.69 0.53 18.47
C VAL A 301 -0.39 -0.52 18.17
N PHE A 302 -0.22 -1.29 17.10
CA PHE A 302 -1.15 -2.36 16.74
C PHE A 302 -1.17 -3.48 17.80
N ALA A 303 0.00 -3.83 18.36
CA ALA A 303 0.10 -4.84 19.41
C ALA A 303 -0.72 -4.50 20.66
N ARG A 304 -0.83 -3.20 21.03
CA ARG A 304 -1.69 -2.74 22.13
C ARG A 304 -3.18 -3.00 21.89
N GLN A 305 -3.57 -3.20 20.64
CA GLN A 305 -4.95 -3.49 20.20
C GLN A 305 -5.18 -4.97 19.90
N GLY A 306 -4.20 -5.82 20.25
CA GLY A 306 -4.25 -7.26 19.96
C GLY A 306 -4.26 -7.56 18.47
N ILE A 307 -3.53 -6.77 17.66
CA ILE A 307 -3.28 -7.01 16.25
C ILE A 307 -1.76 -7.12 16.07
N ALA A 308 -1.30 -8.18 15.42
CA ALA A 308 0.11 -8.35 15.09
C ALA A 308 0.37 -7.79 13.69
N LEU A 309 1.27 -6.81 13.60
CA LEU A 309 1.65 -6.16 12.35
C LEU A 309 3.04 -6.62 11.93
N HIS A 310 3.15 -7.18 10.74
CA HIS A 310 4.36 -7.78 10.19
C HIS A 310 4.84 -6.98 8.99
N PHE A 311 6.01 -6.35 9.11
CA PHE A 311 6.63 -5.63 8.00
C PHE A 311 7.71 -6.47 7.30
N ASP A 312 7.73 -6.38 5.97
CA ASP A 312 8.84 -6.83 5.12
C ASP A 312 9.42 -5.66 4.32
N ALA A 313 10.57 -5.15 4.73
CA ALA A 313 11.37 -4.15 4.02
C ALA A 313 12.64 -4.77 3.38
N GLY A 314 12.67 -6.11 3.32
CA GLY A 314 13.74 -6.90 2.72
C GLY A 314 15.10 -6.82 3.43
N PRO A 315 16.16 -7.36 2.82
CA PRO A 315 17.41 -7.70 3.51
C PRO A 315 18.22 -6.50 4.03
N ASN A 316 17.97 -5.30 3.51
CA ASN A 316 18.66 -4.07 3.93
C ASN A 316 18.05 -3.41 5.18
N VAL A 317 16.95 -3.99 5.70
CA VAL A 317 16.32 -3.68 6.99
C VAL A 317 16.09 -5.02 7.72
N PRO A 318 17.15 -5.65 8.26
CA PRO A 318 17.15 -7.07 8.62
C PRO A 318 16.15 -7.43 9.74
N GLU A 319 15.74 -6.47 10.58
CA GLU A 319 14.69 -6.67 11.60
C GLU A 319 13.30 -6.89 10.99
N TYR A 320 13.10 -6.47 9.74
CA TYR A 320 11.84 -6.51 9.00
C TYR A 320 12.10 -7.13 7.63
N ASN A 321 12.39 -8.42 7.61
CA ASN A 321 12.68 -9.18 6.40
C ASN A 321 11.93 -10.51 6.44
N LEU A 322 10.87 -10.60 5.64
CA LEU A 322 9.99 -11.77 5.53
C LEU A 322 10.18 -12.48 4.18
N GLY A 323 11.34 -12.29 3.54
CA GLY A 323 11.72 -13.00 2.31
C GLY A 323 11.56 -12.20 1.03
N ASN A 324 11.20 -10.92 1.07
CA ASN A 324 11.26 -10.04 -0.10
C ASN A 324 12.71 -9.73 -0.49
N ALA A 325 13.17 -10.30 -1.60
CA ALA A 325 14.50 -10.04 -2.15
C ALA A 325 14.57 -8.80 -3.07
N GLN A 326 13.43 -8.23 -3.46
CA GLN A 326 13.31 -7.14 -4.43
C GLN A 326 13.03 -5.76 -3.80
N SER A 327 13.34 -5.57 -2.51
CA SER A 327 12.95 -4.37 -1.76
C SER A 327 13.63 -3.05 -2.14
N VAL A 328 14.71 -3.06 -2.95
CA VAL A 328 15.37 -1.83 -3.42
C VAL A 328 15.11 -1.58 -4.90
N LEU A 329 14.31 -0.56 -5.19
CA LEU A 329 13.85 -0.21 -6.53
C LEU A 329 14.78 0.79 -7.23
N PRO A 330 14.79 0.85 -8.58
CA PRO A 330 15.46 1.92 -9.30
C PRO A 330 14.97 3.30 -8.88
N PHE A 331 15.89 4.25 -8.76
CA PHE A 331 15.54 5.63 -8.46
C PHE A 331 14.66 6.23 -9.56
N ASN A 332 13.53 6.82 -9.16
CA ASN A 332 12.82 7.84 -9.92
C ASN A 332 12.70 9.08 -9.00
N ARG A 333 12.80 10.28 -9.59
CA ARG A 333 12.68 11.51 -8.83
C ARG A 333 11.29 11.64 -8.18
N CYS A 334 10.24 11.18 -8.83
CA CYS A 334 8.89 11.24 -8.28
C CYS A 334 8.18 9.89 -8.31
N LEU A 335 7.29 9.71 -7.33
CA LEU A 335 6.45 8.54 -7.14
C LEU A 335 5.02 9.00 -6.88
N ASP A 336 4.07 8.42 -7.61
CA ASP A 336 2.65 8.71 -7.47
C ASP A 336 1.84 7.41 -7.32
N LEU A 337 0.63 7.56 -6.80
CA LEU A 337 -0.40 6.53 -6.70
C LEU A 337 -1.70 7.07 -7.30
N GLY A 338 -2.43 6.23 -8.03
CA GLY A 338 -3.69 6.63 -8.69
C GLY A 338 -3.45 7.27 -10.05
N TYR A 339 -3.04 8.53 -10.06
CA TYR A 339 -2.86 9.35 -11.27
C TYR A 339 -1.42 9.90 -11.37
N PRO A 340 -0.49 9.17 -12.00
CA PRO A 340 0.90 9.60 -12.06
C PRO A 340 1.09 10.82 -12.96
N ALA A 341 1.90 11.77 -12.52
CA ALA A 341 2.38 12.84 -13.39
C ALA A 341 3.36 12.28 -14.43
N PHE A 342 3.43 12.92 -15.60
CA PHE A 342 4.32 12.49 -16.68
C PHE A 342 5.78 12.37 -16.21
N GLY A 343 6.35 11.17 -16.37
CA GLY A 343 7.74 10.86 -15.99
C GLY A 343 7.93 10.38 -14.55
N CYS A 344 6.88 10.41 -13.72
CA CYS A 344 6.90 9.83 -12.38
C CYS A 344 6.72 8.32 -12.43
N ALA A 345 7.26 7.63 -11.42
CA ALA A 345 6.97 6.22 -11.20
C ALA A 345 5.54 6.06 -10.66
N ASP A 346 4.87 4.98 -11.06
CA ASP A 346 3.56 4.59 -10.54
C ASP A 346 3.72 3.35 -9.64
N VAL A 347 3.16 3.40 -8.43
CA VAL A 347 3.13 2.25 -7.51
C VAL A 347 2.58 1.00 -8.18
N TYR A 348 1.53 1.12 -9.00
CA TYR A 348 0.90 -0.04 -9.64
C TYR A 348 1.83 -0.71 -10.66
N ASP A 349 2.60 0.08 -11.41
CA ASP A 349 3.62 -0.42 -12.34
C ASP A 349 4.78 -1.09 -11.61
N LEU A 350 5.16 -0.56 -10.45
CA LEU A 350 6.18 -1.15 -9.60
C LEU A 350 5.70 -2.48 -9.00
N LYS A 351 4.47 -2.53 -8.46
CA LYS A 351 3.83 -3.75 -7.94
C LYS A 351 3.83 -4.85 -9.00
N THR A 352 3.34 -4.53 -10.21
CA THR A 352 3.33 -5.43 -11.38
C THR A 352 4.67 -6.10 -11.67
N LYS A 353 5.76 -5.36 -11.42
CA LYS A 353 7.11 -5.75 -11.83
C LYS A 353 7.91 -6.42 -10.71
N TYR A 354 7.74 -6.00 -9.46
CA TYR A 354 8.63 -6.36 -8.37
C TYR A 354 7.94 -7.11 -7.22
N PHE A 355 6.61 -6.98 -7.09
CA PHE A 355 5.85 -7.64 -6.04
C PHE A 355 5.58 -9.11 -6.36
N ASP A 356 5.77 -10.01 -5.39
CA ASP A 356 5.44 -11.42 -5.53
C ASP A 356 3.91 -11.61 -5.50
N LEU A 357 3.34 -12.06 -6.62
CA LEU A 357 1.89 -12.12 -6.80
C LEU A 357 1.20 -13.03 -5.77
N ARG A 358 1.92 -14.00 -5.19
CA ARG A 358 1.44 -14.86 -4.11
C ARG A 358 1.06 -14.08 -2.85
N ARG A 359 1.67 -12.91 -2.64
CA ARG A 359 1.45 -12.03 -1.49
C ARG A 359 0.22 -11.16 -1.66
N ASN A 360 -0.32 -11.03 -2.87
CA ASN A 360 -1.40 -10.08 -3.17
C ASN A 360 -2.66 -10.23 -2.33
N PRO A 361 -3.11 -11.44 -1.96
CA PRO A 361 -4.30 -11.60 -1.13
C PRO A 361 -4.10 -11.23 0.36
N ILE A 362 -2.85 -11.00 0.80
CA ILE A 362 -2.48 -10.94 2.22
C ILE A 362 -1.75 -9.64 2.57
N PHE A 363 -0.83 -9.20 1.71
CA PHE A 363 0.04 -8.05 1.98
C PHE A 363 -0.56 -6.75 1.47
N HIS A 364 -0.51 -5.72 2.29
CA HIS A 364 -0.53 -4.34 1.80
C HIS A 364 0.84 -4.00 1.22
N TYR A 365 0.88 -3.41 0.02
CA TYR A 365 2.10 -3.05 -0.66
C TYR A 365 2.35 -1.54 -0.58
N ALA A 366 3.54 -1.19 -0.13
CA ALA A 366 3.97 0.18 0.03
C ALA A 366 5.25 0.44 -0.76
N VAL A 367 5.35 1.61 -1.39
CA VAL A 367 6.61 2.09 -1.96
C VAL A 367 7.02 3.41 -1.31
N MET A 368 8.23 3.44 -0.76
CA MET A 368 8.87 4.66 -0.29
C MET A 368 9.72 5.30 -1.40
N GLY A 369 9.34 6.50 -1.81
CA GLY A 369 9.94 7.28 -2.89
C GLY A 369 10.56 8.59 -2.42
N TYR A 370 11.14 9.31 -3.38
CA TYR A 370 11.82 10.58 -3.12
C TYR A 370 10.83 11.73 -2.91
N GLU A 371 10.01 12.09 -3.89
CA GLU A 371 8.95 13.10 -3.70
C GLU A 371 7.67 12.75 -4.47
N SER A 372 6.55 13.31 -4.07
CA SER A 372 5.28 13.22 -4.80
C SER A 372 5.36 13.98 -6.13
N GLY A 373 4.77 13.45 -7.19
CA GLY A 373 4.62 14.13 -8.48
C GLY A 373 3.34 14.96 -8.55
N SER A 374 2.23 14.33 -8.95
CA SER A 374 0.93 14.96 -9.18
C SER A 374 0.33 15.57 -7.90
N SER A 375 0.56 14.94 -6.76
CA SER A 375 0.13 15.41 -5.43
C SER A 375 1.24 16.23 -4.72
N SER A 376 1.86 17.16 -5.45
CA SER A 376 3.07 17.88 -5.01
C SER A 376 3.03 18.37 -3.55
N GLY A 377 3.87 17.80 -2.70
CA GLY A 377 4.05 18.14 -1.30
C GLY A 377 3.32 17.23 -0.30
N ALA A 378 2.54 16.26 -0.78
CA ALA A 378 1.98 15.21 0.07
C ALA A 378 3.08 14.31 0.66
N ALA A 379 2.85 13.80 1.87
CA ALA A 379 3.76 12.92 2.58
C ALA A 379 3.71 11.48 2.07
N GLY A 380 2.56 11.11 1.53
CA GLY A 380 2.16 9.79 1.09
C GLY A 380 0.79 9.90 0.40
N LEU A 381 0.35 8.78 -0.14
CA LEU A 381 -0.96 8.58 -0.74
C LEU A 381 -1.35 7.13 -0.48
N GLY A 382 -2.55 6.90 0.05
CA GLY A 382 -3.11 5.58 0.29
C GLY A 382 -4.41 5.37 -0.45
N GLU A 383 -4.62 4.16 -0.93
CA GLU A 383 -5.94 3.69 -1.34
C GLU A 383 -6.91 3.64 -0.15
N VAL A 384 -8.19 3.99 -0.37
CA VAL A 384 -9.22 3.81 0.64
C VAL A 384 -9.85 2.43 0.51
N SER A 385 -9.77 1.62 1.57
CA SER A 385 -10.19 0.22 1.59
C SER A 385 -9.48 -0.65 0.54
N GLY A 386 -8.22 -0.34 0.24
CA GLY A 386 -7.38 -1.06 -0.71
C GLY A 386 -6.17 -1.73 -0.07
N ASN A 387 -5.15 -1.98 -0.88
CA ASN A 387 -3.91 -2.62 -0.45
C ASN A 387 -2.65 -1.87 -0.85
N ASP A 388 -2.76 -0.79 -1.63
CA ASP A 388 -1.60 -0.06 -2.14
C ASP A 388 -1.47 1.35 -1.53
N PHE A 389 -0.25 1.70 -1.14
CA PHE A 389 0.07 3.05 -0.70
C PHE A 389 1.51 3.47 -1.03
N ASN A 390 1.82 4.76 -0.93
CA ASN A 390 3.18 5.27 -1.04
C ASN A 390 3.55 6.24 0.08
N ILE A 391 4.85 6.46 0.23
CA ILE A 391 5.43 7.44 1.15
C ILE A 391 6.48 8.24 0.40
N THR A 392 6.43 9.56 0.43
CA THR A 392 7.31 10.45 -0.33
C THR A 392 7.97 11.51 0.55
N LEU A 393 8.79 11.04 1.51
CA LEU A 393 9.47 11.87 2.51
C LEU A 393 10.89 12.30 2.13
N GLY A 394 11.37 11.96 0.93
CA GLY A 394 12.63 12.52 0.41
C GLY A 394 12.50 13.99 0.00
N ASN A 395 13.63 14.63 -0.29
CA ASN A 395 13.74 16.04 -0.68
C ASN A 395 13.12 17.04 0.33
N GLN A 396 12.80 16.61 1.54
CA GLN A 396 12.21 17.49 2.55
C GLN A 396 13.29 18.19 3.39
N GLY A 397 14.53 17.67 3.40
CA GLY A 397 15.63 18.18 4.22
C GLY A 397 15.81 17.46 5.56
N TYR A 398 15.24 16.25 5.72
CA TYR A 398 15.42 15.46 6.92
C TYR A 398 16.90 15.14 7.15
N SER A 399 17.27 14.99 8.42
CA SER A 399 18.65 14.75 8.84
C SER A 399 18.68 13.77 10.01
N VAL A 400 19.81 13.09 10.17
CA VAL A 400 20.08 12.18 11.28
C VAL A 400 21.30 12.63 12.09
N GLN A 401 21.76 13.86 11.88
CA GLN A 401 22.99 14.40 12.48
C GLN A 401 22.86 14.70 13.98
N SER A 402 21.64 15.03 14.44
CA SER A 402 21.33 15.23 15.85
C SER A 402 20.25 14.27 16.32
N VAL A 403 20.18 14.04 17.65
CA VAL A 403 19.12 13.24 18.27
C VAL A 403 17.74 13.79 17.90
N GLN A 404 17.58 15.12 17.95
CA GLN A 404 16.32 15.78 17.66
C GLN A 404 15.86 15.56 16.21
N GLN A 405 16.76 15.77 15.23
CA GLN A 405 16.46 15.56 13.82
C GLN A 405 16.18 14.09 13.50
N LYS A 406 16.95 13.17 14.09
CA LYS A 406 16.71 11.73 13.97
C LYS A 406 15.33 11.35 14.51
N GLN A 407 14.95 11.84 15.69
CA GLN A 407 13.64 11.55 16.27
C GLN A 407 12.50 12.14 15.45
N PHE A 408 12.68 13.35 14.92
CA PHE A 408 11.71 13.94 14.00
C PHE A 408 11.46 13.04 12.78
N LEU A 409 12.53 12.59 12.11
CA LEU A 409 12.41 11.66 11.00
C LEU A 409 11.70 10.35 11.38
N ILE A 410 12.08 9.74 12.51
CA ILE A 410 11.43 8.50 12.99
C ILE A 410 9.93 8.71 13.19
N ASN A 411 9.55 9.79 13.86
CA ASN A 411 8.17 10.06 14.22
C ASN A 411 7.31 10.42 13.01
N ILE A 412 7.82 11.25 12.09
CA ILE A 412 7.09 11.58 10.86
C ILE A 412 6.95 10.35 9.97
N GLN A 413 8.02 9.57 9.78
CA GLN A 413 7.92 8.35 8.98
C GLN A 413 6.92 7.35 9.59
N ALA A 414 6.92 7.15 10.91
CA ALA A 414 5.96 6.28 11.58
C ALA A 414 4.52 6.78 11.45
N ALA A 415 4.29 8.08 11.63
CA ALA A 415 2.97 8.68 11.52
C ALA A 415 2.43 8.61 10.09
N THR A 416 3.25 8.92 9.08
CA THR A 416 2.84 8.84 7.67
C THR A 416 2.54 7.40 7.26
N ILE A 417 3.40 6.43 7.58
CA ILE A 417 3.11 5.01 7.25
C ILE A 417 1.81 4.55 7.92
N MET A 418 1.61 4.88 9.20
CA MET A 418 0.38 4.52 9.91
C MET A 418 -0.85 5.25 9.34
N HIS A 419 -0.71 6.48 8.87
CA HIS A 419 -1.79 7.23 8.21
C HIS A 419 -2.22 6.55 6.90
N GLU A 420 -1.26 6.30 6.01
CA GLU A 420 -1.57 5.70 4.71
C GLU A 420 -2.06 4.24 4.83
N LEU A 421 -1.50 3.47 5.76
CA LEU A 421 -2.03 2.15 6.10
C LEU A 421 -3.47 2.24 6.64
N GLY A 422 -3.80 3.30 7.38
CA GLY A 422 -5.14 3.53 7.88
C GLY A 422 -6.17 3.68 6.76
N HIS A 423 -5.80 4.33 5.65
CA HIS A 423 -6.64 4.38 4.46
C HIS A 423 -6.91 3.00 3.87
N ASN A 424 -5.87 2.17 3.73
CA ASN A 424 -6.02 0.79 3.28
C ASN A 424 -6.96 -0.02 4.18
N LEU A 425 -6.90 0.23 5.50
CA LEU A 425 -7.78 -0.39 6.49
C LEU A 425 -9.19 0.25 6.57
N GLY A 426 -9.52 1.16 5.63
CA GLY A 426 -10.85 1.72 5.45
C GLY A 426 -11.13 3.02 6.22
N LEU A 427 -10.13 3.62 6.86
CA LEU A 427 -10.27 4.89 7.57
C LEU A 427 -10.17 6.08 6.63
N ARG A 428 -10.86 7.16 7.00
CA ARG A 428 -10.77 8.49 6.36
C ARG A 428 -10.27 9.52 7.37
N HIS A 429 -10.01 10.75 6.90
CA HIS A 429 -9.44 11.80 7.75
C HIS A 429 -10.31 12.23 8.92
N GLY A 430 -11.61 11.94 8.88
CA GLY A 430 -12.58 12.11 9.97
C GLY A 430 -13.08 10.78 10.57
N GLY A 431 -12.42 9.67 10.26
CA GLY A 431 -12.81 8.32 10.64
C GLY A 431 -13.67 7.67 9.57
N PHE A 432 -14.98 7.94 9.60
CA PHE A 432 -15.96 7.43 8.63
C PHE A 432 -16.24 8.38 7.46
N GLU A 433 -15.61 9.56 7.47
CA GLU A 433 -15.87 10.66 6.54
C GLU A 433 -14.59 11.44 6.23
N ASP A 434 -14.60 12.27 5.18
CA ASP A 434 -13.44 13.07 4.77
C ASP A 434 -13.29 14.38 5.56
N HIS A 435 -14.23 14.68 6.47
CA HIS A 435 -14.22 15.87 7.34
C HIS A 435 -13.02 15.82 8.29
N ASN A 436 -12.03 16.68 8.07
CA ASN A 436 -10.72 16.63 8.72
C ASN A 436 -10.65 17.66 9.87
N TYR A 437 -9.53 17.72 10.58
CA TYR A 437 -9.21 18.74 11.59
C TYR A 437 -10.17 18.83 12.80
N LYS A 438 -11.10 17.87 12.94
CA LYS A 438 -12.02 17.77 14.07
C LYS A 438 -11.25 17.58 15.38
N PRO A 439 -11.23 18.55 16.33
CA PRO A 439 -10.35 18.43 17.50
C PRO A 439 -10.67 17.22 18.38
N ASN A 440 -11.93 16.79 18.45
CA ASN A 440 -12.34 15.61 19.24
C ASN A 440 -12.09 14.26 18.55
N TYR A 441 -11.74 14.24 17.26
CA TYR A 441 -11.30 13.03 16.56
C TYR A 441 -9.78 12.86 16.71
N ILE A 442 -9.37 12.26 17.84
CA ILE A 442 -7.96 12.12 18.24
C ILE A 442 -7.38 10.88 17.56
N SER A 443 -6.91 11.05 16.33
CA SER A 443 -6.40 9.96 15.49
C SER A 443 -5.24 10.45 14.62
N THR A 444 -4.28 9.58 14.31
CA THR A 444 -3.23 9.82 13.30
C THR A 444 -3.82 10.09 11.91
N MET A 445 -5.07 9.66 11.64
CA MET A 445 -5.78 9.99 10.40
C MET A 445 -6.17 11.47 10.29
N ASN A 446 -6.21 12.20 11.40
CA ASN A 446 -6.60 13.60 11.42
C ASN A 446 -5.37 14.50 11.35
N TYR A 447 -5.37 15.46 10.44
CA TYR A 447 -4.23 16.33 10.17
C TYR A 447 -3.83 17.24 11.33
N THR A 448 -4.75 17.51 12.28
CA THR A 448 -4.40 18.16 13.55
C THR A 448 -3.32 17.39 14.30
N TYR A 449 -3.29 16.06 14.14
CA TYR A 449 -2.43 15.16 14.88
C TYR A 449 -1.39 14.44 14.02
N ALA A 450 -1.63 14.24 12.72
CA ALA A 450 -0.77 13.44 11.83
C ALA A 450 0.73 13.78 11.95
N ASN A 451 1.10 15.07 11.98
CA ASN A 451 2.49 15.49 12.13
C ASN A 451 2.86 15.96 13.54
N ALA A 452 1.88 16.37 14.35
CA ALA A 452 2.11 16.95 15.69
C ALA A 452 1.99 15.94 16.84
N GLY A 453 1.49 14.74 16.55
CA GLY A 453 1.23 13.66 17.50
C GLY A 453 0.01 13.93 18.36
N LEU A 454 -0.46 12.90 19.06
CA LEU A 454 -1.61 12.99 19.96
C LEU A 454 -1.25 13.64 21.31
N PRO A 455 -2.22 14.28 22.00
CA PRO A 455 -2.00 14.81 23.34
C PRO A 455 -1.71 13.69 24.34
N LEU A 456 -0.85 13.96 25.32
CA LEU A 456 -0.54 12.98 26.38
C LEU A 456 -1.75 12.77 27.30
N ASN A 457 -2.50 13.83 27.54
CA ASN A 457 -3.76 13.79 28.29
C ASN A 457 -4.81 14.69 27.65
N ALA A 458 -5.76 14.09 26.93
CA ALA A 458 -6.87 14.77 26.27
C ALA A 458 -7.88 15.43 27.24
N ALA A 459 -7.81 15.13 28.53
CA ALA A 459 -8.59 15.76 29.60
C ALA A 459 -7.78 16.77 30.43
N GLY A 460 -6.51 17.01 30.07
CA GLY A 460 -5.57 17.86 30.81
C GLY A 460 -5.52 19.30 30.33
N ALA A 461 -4.77 20.14 31.04
CA ALA A 461 -4.59 21.56 30.70
C ALA A 461 -3.92 21.79 29.33
N ASN A 462 -3.22 20.79 28.79
CA ASN A 462 -2.52 20.84 27.51
C ASN A 462 -3.31 20.20 26.35
N ALA A 463 -4.55 19.75 26.58
CA ALA A 463 -5.33 19.05 25.56
C ALA A 463 -5.45 19.84 24.24
N GLY A 464 -5.59 21.17 24.33
CA GLY A 464 -5.71 22.05 23.17
C GLY A 464 -4.41 22.38 22.43
N GLN A 465 -3.24 21.90 22.85
CA GLN A 465 -1.94 22.32 22.27
C GLN A 465 -1.82 22.08 20.78
N ARG A 466 -2.34 20.97 20.25
CA ARG A 466 -2.29 20.68 18.81
C ARG A 466 -3.19 21.61 18.01
N TRP A 467 -4.37 21.89 18.54
CA TRP A 467 -5.27 22.89 17.97
C TRP A 467 -4.64 24.30 17.97
N TYR A 468 -4.00 24.71 19.07
CA TYR A 468 -3.27 25.99 19.11
C TYR A 468 -2.12 26.03 18.10
N LEU A 469 -1.33 24.96 18.00
CA LEU A 469 -0.23 24.86 17.04
C LEU A 469 -0.76 25.04 15.60
N GLN A 470 -1.82 24.31 15.24
CA GLN A 470 -2.44 24.38 13.93
C GLN A 470 -2.93 25.80 13.60
N ASN A 471 -3.54 26.48 14.56
CA ASN A 471 -4.08 27.83 14.39
C ASN A 471 -3.03 28.94 14.59
N GLY A 472 -1.74 28.60 14.74
CA GLY A 472 -0.67 29.59 14.93
C GLY A 472 -0.77 30.37 16.25
N LEU A 473 -1.41 29.79 17.25
CA LEU A 473 -1.64 30.39 18.56
C LEU A 473 -0.56 29.98 19.57
N ARG A 474 -0.44 30.77 20.64
CA ARG A 474 0.44 30.49 21.80
C ARG A 474 1.93 30.30 21.49
N GLY A 475 2.39 30.69 20.31
CA GLY A 475 3.80 30.61 19.91
C GLY A 475 4.35 29.18 19.87
N LEU A 476 3.48 28.18 19.71
CA LEU A 476 3.88 26.78 19.67
C LEU A 476 4.56 26.45 18.34
N SER A 477 5.55 25.55 18.40
CA SER A 477 6.14 24.91 17.24
C SER A 477 6.23 23.41 17.43
N ILE A 478 6.26 22.67 16.32
CA ILE A 478 6.19 21.20 16.25
C ILE A 478 7.32 20.48 17.02
N CYS A 479 8.41 21.19 17.32
CA CYS A 479 9.57 20.70 18.05
C CYS A 479 9.89 21.51 19.31
N SER A 480 9.00 22.41 19.74
CA SER A 480 9.19 23.16 20.98
C SER A 480 8.99 22.26 22.20
N SER A 481 9.74 22.52 23.27
CA SER A 481 9.53 21.87 24.57
C SER A 481 8.22 22.27 25.25
N ALA A 482 7.57 23.35 24.80
CA ALA A 482 6.26 23.77 25.30
C ALA A 482 5.13 22.86 24.78
N LEU A 483 5.33 22.19 23.63
CA LEU A 483 4.44 21.16 23.12
C LEU A 483 4.82 19.81 23.76
N GLU A 484 3.94 19.27 24.60
CA GLU A 484 4.15 17.95 25.20
C GLU A 484 4.12 16.86 24.11
N ALA A 485 4.90 15.79 24.25
CA ALA A 485 4.92 14.70 23.26
C ALA A 485 5.15 15.19 21.82
N ASN A 486 6.02 16.19 21.64
CA ASN A 486 6.26 16.81 20.34
C ASN A 486 7.00 15.87 19.37
N ALA A 487 6.94 16.18 18.07
CA ALA A 487 7.46 15.35 16.98
C ALA A 487 8.98 15.14 17.03
N CYS A 488 9.71 15.98 17.77
CA CYS A 488 11.16 15.91 17.92
C CYS A 488 11.61 15.13 19.17
N SER A 489 10.68 14.50 19.90
CA SER A 489 10.94 13.76 21.14
C SER A 489 10.61 12.27 21.01
N ASP A 490 11.17 11.46 21.92
CA ASP A 490 10.83 10.04 22.06
C ASP A 490 9.42 9.81 22.64
N SER A 491 8.86 10.83 23.29
CA SER A 491 7.51 10.81 23.86
C SER A 491 6.37 11.05 22.86
N PHE A 492 6.67 11.25 21.57
CA PHE A 492 5.66 11.44 20.51
C PHE A 492 4.65 10.29 20.48
N ILE A 493 3.37 10.59 20.28
CA ILE A 493 2.30 9.59 20.33
C ILE A 493 1.59 9.53 18.97
N ILE A 494 1.48 8.32 18.43
CA ILE A 494 0.61 7.97 17.30
C ILE A 494 -0.37 6.90 17.78
N ASP A 495 -1.62 6.98 17.35
CA ASP A 495 -2.68 6.03 17.65
C ASP A 495 -3.88 6.33 16.74
N TYR A 496 -4.77 5.37 16.54
CA TYR A 496 -6.08 5.65 15.97
C TYR A 496 -7.08 5.99 17.08
N SER A 497 -8.18 6.65 16.72
CA SER A 497 -9.21 6.98 17.70
C SER A 497 -9.92 5.73 18.19
N ASN A 498 -10.24 5.72 19.48
CA ASN A 498 -11.07 4.70 20.12
C ASN A 498 -12.54 5.12 20.28
N GLY A 499 -12.94 6.27 19.71
CA GLY A 499 -14.33 6.71 19.60
C GLY A 499 -15.03 7.08 20.90
N VAL A 500 -14.30 7.39 21.97
CA VAL A 500 -14.91 7.78 23.25
C VAL A 500 -14.96 9.29 23.50
N SER A 501 -14.50 10.13 22.56
CA SER A 501 -14.73 11.58 22.68
C SER A 501 -16.20 11.89 22.44
N GLN A 502 -16.75 12.81 23.23
CA GLN A 502 -18.08 13.37 22.98
C GLN A 502 -18.07 14.30 21.77
N ASP A 503 -19.25 14.45 21.17
CA ASP A 503 -19.51 15.42 20.10
C ASP A 503 -19.19 16.86 20.56
N LEU A 504 -18.58 17.64 19.67
CA LEU A 504 -18.38 19.07 19.85
C LEU A 504 -19.35 19.82 18.94
N ASP A 505 -20.35 20.47 19.53
CA ASP A 505 -21.32 21.29 18.82
C ASP A 505 -20.79 22.73 18.67
N GLU A 506 -20.39 23.11 17.45
CA GLU A 506 -19.77 24.40 17.16
C GLU A 506 -20.72 25.60 17.32
N VAL A 507 -22.05 25.38 17.42
CA VAL A 507 -23.00 26.46 17.78
C VAL A 507 -23.23 26.58 19.28
N ARG A 508 -22.75 25.61 20.06
CA ARG A 508 -22.94 25.50 21.51
C ARG A 508 -21.67 25.00 22.21
N LEU A 509 -20.52 25.51 21.79
CA LEU A 509 -19.22 25.01 22.19
C LEU A 509 -18.88 25.42 23.62
N SER A 510 -18.38 24.48 24.42
CA SER A 510 -17.93 24.73 25.78
C SER A 510 -16.43 24.50 25.89
N GLU A 511 -15.69 25.51 26.34
CA GLU A 511 -14.25 25.43 26.57
C GLU A 511 -13.88 24.42 27.64
N SER A 512 -14.76 24.23 28.64
CA SER A 512 -14.57 23.25 29.70
C SER A 512 -14.74 21.82 29.23
N ASN A 513 -15.31 21.57 28.04
CA ASN A 513 -15.47 20.21 27.52
C ASN A 513 -14.20 19.68 26.84
N LEU A 514 -13.17 20.52 26.67
CA LEU A 514 -11.91 20.17 26.02
C LEU A 514 -12.17 19.48 24.67
N LEU A 515 -11.57 18.30 24.46
CA LEU A 515 -11.73 17.46 23.28
C LEU A 515 -12.85 16.41 23.45
N GLY A 516 -13.78 16.60 24.40
CA GLY A 516 -14.85 15.64 24.68
C GLY A 516 -14.44 14.43 25.52
N ARG A 517 -13.31 14.49 26.23
CA ARG A 517 -12.70 13.37 27.01
C ARG A 517 -12.83 13.52 28.53
N GLY A 518 -13.77 14.35 28.98
CA GLY A 518 -13.83 14.80 30.36
C GLY A 518 -12.75 15.84 30.67
N THR A 519 -12.74 16.35 31.91
CA THR A 519 -12.01 17.57 32.25
C THR A 519 -11.35 17.47 33.61
N SER A 520 -10.02 17.60 33.63
CA SER A 520 -9.26 17.78 34.86
C SER A 520 -9.57 19.14 35.47
N SER A 521 -9.50 19.27 36.79
CA SER A 521 -9.80 20.54 37.48
C SER A 521 -8.95 21.70 36.90
N GLY A 522 -9.62 22.76 36.47
CA GLY A 522 -8.99 23.96 35.90
C GLY A 522 -8.53 23.83 34.44
N ALA A 523 -8.71 22.69 33.78
CA ALA A 523 -8.40 22.53 32.36
C ALA A 523 -9.53 23.09 31.48
N TYR A 524 -9.15 23.80 30.42
CA TYR A 524 -10.06 24.27 29.39
C TYR A 524 -9.29 24.49 28.07
N ILE A 525 -9.99 24.47 26.94
CA ILE A 525 -9.46 24.95 25.66
C ILE A 525 -10.09 26.30 25.40
N ASP A 526 -9.26 27.33 25.46
CA ASP A 526 -9.54 28.71 25.06
C ASP A 526 -9.78 28.77 23.53
N TRP A 527 -11.02 28.52 23.11
CA TRP A 527 -11.39 28.43 21.69
C TRP A 527 -11.45 29.83 21.06
N ASN A 528 -11.83 30.85 21.83
CA ASN A 528 -11.94 32.24 21.35
C ASN A 528 -10.62 33.04 21.44
N ALA A 529 -9.56 32.44 22.00
CA ALA A 529 -8.23 33.01 22.18
C ALA A 529 -8.19 34.29 23.03
N ASP A 530 -9.10 34.44 24.00
CA ASP A 530 -9.15 35.59 24.91
C ASP A 530 -8.29 35.44 26.18
N ASN A 531 -7.61 34.29 26.32
CA ASN A 531 -6.75 33.89 27.44
C ASN A 531 -7.49 33.65 28.77
N ARG A 532 -8.80 33.39 28.73
CA ARG A 532 -9.61 33.09 29.92
C ARG A 532 -10.58 31.95 29.64
N LEU A 533 -11.06 31.31 30.71
CA LEU A 533 -12.18 30.38 30.58
C LEU A 533 -13.46 31.17 30.36
N THR A 534 -14.09 30.97 29.21
CA THR A 534 -15.41 31.47 28.90
C THR A 534 -16.48 30.52 29.45
N ALA A 535 -17.28 31.00 30.41
CA ALA A 535 -18.35 30.21 31.04
C ALA A 535 -19.62 30.09 30.19
N THR A 536 -19.81 30.98 29.21
CA THR A 536 -20.92 30.93 28.26
C THR A 536 -20.58 30.06 27.06
N LEU A 537 -21.59 29.47 26.43
CA LEU A 537 -21.38 28.70 25.20
C LEU A 537 -20.96 29.62 24.05
N LEU A 538 -20.01 29.14 23.25
CA LEU A 538 -19.45 29.81 22.09
C LEU A 538 -20.09 29.30 20.81
N SER A 539 -20.05 30.14 19.77
CA SER A 539 -20.46 29.82 18.41
C SER A 539 -19.28 30.13 17.49
N LEU A 540 -18.48 29.11 17.17
CA LEU A 540 -17.17 29.26 16.52
C LEU A 540 -16.79 27.98 15.77
N ASN A 541 -16.24 28.15 14.57
CA ASN A 541 -15.62 27.07 13.80
C ASN A 541 -14.25 26.74 14.42
N ILE A 542 -14.04 25.49 14.80
CA ILE A 542 -12.81 24.98 15.43
C ILE A 542 -12.08 23.93 14.60
N ASP A 543 -12.59 23.59 13.42
CA ASP A 543 -12.03 22.63 12.47
C ASP A 543 -11.31 23.29 11.27
N SER A 544 -11.16 24.61 11.25
CA SER A 544 -10.30 25.31 10.29
C SER A 544 -8.87 24.73 10.30
N PRO A 545 -8.24 24.45 9.13
CA PRO A 545 -8.56 24.98 7.81
C PRO A 545 -9.42 24.07 6.94
N ASP A 546 -10.23 23.16 7.51
CA ASP A 546 -11.16 22.41 6.66
C ASP A 546 -12.04 23.39 5.86
N SER A 547 -12.37 22.99 4.63
CA SER A 547 -13.08 23.81 3.66
C SER A 547 -14.55 24.10 4.03
N SER A 548 -15.04 23.50 5.11
CA SER A 548 -16.35 23.80 5.69
C SER A 548 -16.33 25.17 6.36
N VAL A 549 -17.11 26.11 5.83
CA VAL A 549 -17.37 27.41 6.48
C VAL A 549 -18.63 27.38 7.36
N SER A 550 -19.34 26.25 7.40
CA SER A 550 -20.54 26.06 8.22
C SER A 550 -20.16 25.46 9.57
N LEU A 551 -20.75 26.00 10.64
CA LEU A 551 -20.68 25.41 11.97
C LEU A 551 -21.40 24.06 11.97
N ASP A 552 -20.77 23.03 12.52
CA ASP A 552 -21.31 21.66 12.55
C ASP A 552 -21.19 21.01 13.94
N VAL A 553 -21.69 19.78 14.06
CA VAL A 553 -21.45 18.91 15.20
C VAL A 553 -20.32 17.95 14.83
N LEU A 554 -19.13 18.23 15.35
CA LEU A 554 -17.95 17.43 15.09
C LEU A 554 -18.01 16.13 15.91
N ARG A 555 -17.89 14.99 15.23
CA ARG A 555 -18.01 13.66 15.85
C ARG A 555 -16.69 12.91 15.83
N ASP A 556 -16.45 12.14 16.90
CA ASP A 556 -15.39 11.14 16.97
C ASP A 556 -15.81 9.85 16.21
N TYR A 557 -14.85 8.97 16.00
CA TYR A 557 -15.08 7.64 15.41
C TYR A 557 -14.19 6.61 16.09
N ASN A 558 -14.70 5.40 16.29
CA ASN A 558 -13.88 4.31 16.81
C ASN A 558 -13.18 3.60 15.65
N ASP A 559 -12.03 4.12 15.25
CA ASP A 559 -11.22 3.59 14.16
C ASP A 559 -10.87 2.12 14.40
N TRP A 560 -10.35 1.81 15.60
CA TRP A 560 -9.89 0.47 15.96
C TRP A 560 -10.98 -0.62 15.84
N ALA A 561 -12.23 -0.25 16.15
CA ALA A 561 -13.35 -1.18 16.04
C ALA A 561 -13.89 -1.35 14.60
N ASN A 562 -13.45 -0.50 13.66
CA ASN A 562 -13.98 -0.46 12.30
C ASN A 562 -12.90 -0.65 11.22
N LEU A 563 -11.72 -1.14 11.60
CA LEU A 563 -10.69 -1.53 10.63
C LEU A 563 -11.20 -2.67 9.74
N VAL A 564 -10.91 -2.56 8.45
CA VAL A 564 -11.12 -3.60 7.45
C VAL A 564 -9.80 -4.34 7.24
N LEU A 565 -9.68 -5.55 7.78
CA LEU A 565 -8.47 -6.37 7.62
C LEU A 565 -8.50 -7.23 6.34
N PRO A 566 -9.55 -8.02 6.05
CA PRO A 566 -9.53 -8.96 4.92
C PRO A 566 -9.90 -8.25 3.61
N PHE A 567 -9.05 -7.34 3.12
CA PHE A 567 -9.32 -6.56 1.89
C PHE A 567 -9.59 -7.47 0.68
N ALA A 568 -8.88 -8.60 0.57
CA ALA A 568 -9.05 -9.61 -0.47
C ALA A 568 -10.35 -10.43 -0.37
N ARG A 569 -11.21 -10.12 0.59
CA ARG A 569 -12.57 -10.68 0.73
C ARG A 569 -13.66 -9.64 0.48
N GLN A 570 -13.28 -8.43 0.10
CA GLN A 570 -14.18 -7.34 -0.23
C GLN A 570 -14.19 -7.03 -1.72
N TYR A 571 -15.22 -6.28 -2.15
CA TYR A 571 -15.32 -5.84 -3.55
C TYR A 571 -14.07 -5.05 -3.95
N GLN A 572 -13.64 -4.18 -3.04
CA GLN A 572 -12.50 -3.30 -3.19
C GLN A 572 -11.19 -4.07 -3.41
N GLY A 573 -10.87 -5.08 -2.61
CA GLY A 573 -9.60 -5.80 -2.75
C GLY A 573 -9.61 -6.99 -3.72
N SER A 574 -10.64 -7.19 -4.56
CA SER A 574 -10.77 -8.46 -5.31
C SER A 574 -11.44 -8.44 -6.68
N MET A 575 -12.05 -7.35 -7.14
CA MET A 575 -12.76 -7.34 -8.42
C MET A 575 -11.96 -6.71 -9.56
N LEU A 576 -11.65 -7.49 -10.60
CA LEU A 576 -11.14 -6.96 -11.87
C LEU A 576 -12.19 -6.16 -12.72
N ARG A 577 -13.24 -5.53 -12.17
CA ARG A 577 -14.28 -4.85 -13.00
C ARG A 577 -14.01 -3.36 -13.26
N SER A 578 -14.07 -2.99 -14.54
CA SER A 578 -14.08 -1.60 -15.04
C SER A 578 -15.15 -0.77 -14.33
N VAL A 579 -14.72 0.29 -13.64
CA VAL A 579 -15.61 1.29 -13.05
C VAL A 579 -16.09 2.19 -14.19
N ASN A 580 -17.39 2.14 -14.50
CA ASN A 580 -18.08 3.11 -15.36
C ASN A 580 -18.17 4.49 -14.67
N ASP A 581 -17.04 5.12 -14.30
CA ASP A 581 -17.04 6.52 -13.89
C ASP A 581 -16.71 7.40 -15.10
N GLN A 582 -17.59 8.36 -15.38
CA GLN A 582 -17.57 9.25 -16.55
C GLN A 582 -16.53 10.37 -16.39
N ARG A 583 -15.28 10.04 -16.06
CA ARG A 583 -14.16 11.02 -16.01
C ARG A 583 -13.08 10.62 -17.02
N PRO A 584 -12.43 11.60 -17.67
CA PRO A 584 -11.68 11.37 -18.91
C PRO A 584 -10.56 10.35 -18.72
N VAL A 585 -10.54 9.42 -19.67
CA VAL A 585 -9.81 8.15 -19.72
C VAL A 585 -8.31 8.35 -19.90
N HIS A 586 -7.53 8.13 -18.84
CA HIS A 586 -6.13 7.72 -18.93
C HIS A 586 -5.81 6.73 -17.77
N GLU A 587 -5.33 5.54 -18.15
CA GLU A 587 -4.46 4.61 -17.37
C GLU A 587 -5.07 3.74 -16.24
N VAL A 588 -5.05 2.40 -16.36
CA VAL A 588 -5.34 1.44 -15.24
C VAL A 588 -4.63 0.07 -15.42
N HIS A 589 -3.64 -0.23 -14.57
CA HIS A 589 -2.75 -1.40 -14.69
C HIS A 589 -3.20 -2.63 -13.85
N PHE A 590 -2.66 -3.78 -14.28
CA PHE A 590 -2.44 -5.11 -13.70
C PHE A 590 -3.51 -5.94 -12.97
N LEU A 591 -4.20 -5.46 -11.93
CA LEU A 591 -5.12 -6.29 -11.13
C LEU A 591 -6.50 -5.68 -10.88
N ASN A 592 -6.70 -4.41 -11.27
CA ASN A 592 -7.90 -3.62 -10.98
C ASN A 592 -8.45 -3.84 -9.54
N ASP A 593 -7.56 -4.17 -8.60
CA ASP A 593 -7.72 -3.98 -7.17
C ASP A 593 -7.58 -2.50 -6.80
N LYS A 594 -7.13 -1.66 -7.75
CA LYS A 594 -7.12 -0.19 -7.66
C LYS A 594 -8.36 0.35 -6.95
N GLN A 595 -8.14 1.03 -5.85
CA GLN A 595 -9.17 1.74 -5.11
C GLN A 595 -9.06 3.25 -5.28
N PRO A 596 -10.14 4.00 -4.97
CA PRO A 596 -10.03 5.45 -4.84
C PRO A 596 -8.91 5.83 -3.87
N VAL A 597 -7.99 6.67 -4.34
CA VAL A 597 -6.89 7.20 -3.51
C VAL A 597 -7.43 8.32 -2.63
N ALA A 598 -7.07 8.31 -1.35
CA ALA A 598 -7.39 9.37 -0.41
C ALA A 598 -6.84 10.71 -0.89
N LYS A 599 -7.61 11.78 -0.67
CA LYS A 599 -7.19 13.11 -1.10
C LYS A 599 -6.27 13.73 -0.06
N GLU A 600 -4.97 13.62 -0.29
CA GLU A 600 -3.97 14.21 0.58
C GLU A 600 -3.63 15.67 0.23
N TRP A 601 -3.30 16.47 1.24
CA TRP A 601 -2.80 17.83 1.06
C TRP A 601 -1.33 17.97 1.42
N PRO A 602 -0.63 18.99 0.90
CA PRO A 602 0.78 19.18 1.20
C PRO A 602 1.06 19.33 2.70
N ILE A 603 2.11 18.68 3.18
CA ILE A 603 2.58 18.90 4.55
C ILE A 603 3.01 20.37 4.69
N LEU A 604 2.63 21.01 5.80
CA LEU A 604 3.13 22.33 6.17
C LEU A 604 4.67 22.27 6.30
N ARG A 605 5.37 22.83 5.30
CA ARG A 605 6.84 22.79 5.11
C ARG A 605 7.70 23.48 6.19
N LYS A 606 7.19 23.72 7.38
CA LYS A 606 7.96 24.36 8.44
C LYS A 606 8.75 23.31 9.22
N MET A 607 9.81 22.80 8.58
CA MET A 607 10.96 22.27 9.30
C MET A 607 11.43 23.33 10.32
N PRO A 608 11.86 22.95 11.54
CA PRO A 608 12.54 23.86 12.45
C PRO A 608 13.88 24.39 11.90
#